data_AF-A0A7Y8ING8-F1
#
_entry.id   AF-A0A7Y8ING8-F1
#
_cell.length_a   1.000
_cell.length_b   1.000
_cell.length_c   1.000
_cell.angle_alpha   90.00
_cell.angle_beta   90.00
_cell.angle_gamma   90.00
#
_symmetry.space_group_name_H-M   'P 1'
#
loop_
_entity.id
_entity.type
_entity.pdbx_description
1 polymer ?
#
loop_
_entity_poly.entity_id
_entity_poly.type
_entity_poly.pdbx_seq_one_letter_code
_entity_poly.pdbx_strand_id
1 'polypeptide(L)'
;MDSRRPDCVSGERLRPFCAANLHAYIAVLAAWVTVSAVVAGIASTAIAGRPSFMGFFVTALVAVMGGMAIMFVSSLINLRKLHPGFERLACGEADPEIPPVWCPVLTSAAQAARQLAHHVAATQGRNGQ
;
A
#
# COMPACT_ATOMS: atom_id res chain seq x y z
N MET A 1 21.60 22.37 -36.04
CA MET A 1 21.35 20.99 -36.49
C MET A 1 22.14 20.08 -35.56
N ASP A 2 21.61 19.15 -34.80
CA ASP A 2 20.27 18.70 -34.46
C ASP A 2 20.45 17.77 -33.23
N SER A 3 19.47 17.75 -32.34
CA SER A 3 19.17 16.71 -31.35
C SER A 3 20.28 16.16 -30.44
N ARG A 4 20.54 16.85 -29.32
CA ARG A 4 20.62 16.14 -28.03
C ARG A 4 19.18 15.92 -27.55
N ARG A 5 18.55 14.83 -27.99
CA ARG A 5 17.50 14.23 -27.16
C ARG A 5 18.21 13.64 -25.94
N PRO A 6 17.87 14.05 -24.71
CA PRO A 6 18.18 13.21 -23.57
C PRO A 6 17.35 11.94 -23.74
N ASP A 7 18.01 10.90 -24.28
CA ASP A 7 17.49 9.55 -24.28
C ASP A 7 17.27 9.11 -22.83
N CYS A 8 16.07 8.57 -22.59
CA CYS A 8 15.76 7.67 -21.47
C CYS A 8 15.93 8.22 -20.04
N VAL A 9 15.10 9.19 -19.64
CA VAL A 9 14.61 9.16 -18.25
C VAL A 9 13.52 8.08 -18.22
N SER A 10 13.94 6.85 -17.93
CA SER A 10 13.14 5.64 -17.96
C SER A 10 11.88 5.79 -17.11
N GLY A 11 10.78 6.09 -17.79
CA GLY A 11 9.41 5.93 -17.32
C GLY A 11 9.06 4.46 -17.15
N GLU A 12 9.85 3.71 -16.36
CA GLU A 12 9.38 2.48 -15.73
C GLU A 12 8.34 2.87 -14.67
N ARG A 13 7.16 3.18 -15.20
CA ARG A 13 5.85 2.86 -14.67
C ARG A 13 5.89 2.56 -13.18
N LEU A 14 5.61 3.58 -12.38
CA LEU A 14 4.98 3.46 -11.08
C LEU A 14 3.68 2.65 -11.24
N ARG A 15 3.82 1.33 -11.36
CA ARG A 15 2.73 0.35 -11.40
C ARG A 15 2.66 -0.21 -9.99
N PRO A 16 1.79 0.34 -9.12
CA PRO A 16 1.59 -0.18 -7.77
C PRO A 16 1.23 -1.68 -7.78
N PHE A 17 0.63 -2.16 -8.88
CA PHE A 17 0.40 -3.57 -9.18
C PHE A 17 1.40 -4.07 -10.23
N CYS A 18 2.67 -4.17 -9.85
CA CYS A 18 3.64 -4.90 -10.66
C CYS A 18 3.46 -6.39 -10.38
N ALA A 19 3.36 -7.23 -11.43
CA ALA A 19 3.21 -8.68 -11.29
C ALA A 19 4.31 -9.32 -10.41
N ALA A 20 5.47 -8.66 -10.31
CA ALA A 20 6.56 -9.00 -9.41
C ALA A 20 6.13 -9.10 -7.93
N ASN A 21 5.22 -8.25 -7.47
CA ASN A 21 4.77 -8.21 -6.07
C ASN A 21 3.53 -9.09 -5.80
N LEU A 22 2.90 -9.63 -6.85
CA LEU A 22 1.69 -10.45 -6.74
C LEU A 22 1.92 -11.69 -5.86
N HIS A 23 3.09 -12.33 -6.00
CA HIS A 23 3.47 -13.50 -5.22
C HIS A 23 3.52 -13.20 -3.72
N ALA A 24 4.01 -12.03 -3.33
CA ALA A 24 4.05 -11.62 -1.92
C ALA A 24 2.63 -11.39 -1.37
N TYR A 25 1.74 -10.75 -2.14
CA TYR A 25 0.34 -10.58 -1.76
C TYR A 25 -0.39 -11.91 -1.62
N ILE A 26 -0.20 -12.83 -2.58
CA ILE A 26 -0.79 -14.18 -2.54
C ILE A 26 -0.27 -14.95 -1.33
N ALA A 27 1.03 -14.90 -1.03
CA ALA A 27 1.62 -15.58 0.11
C ALA A 27 1.03 -15.09 1.44
N VAL A 28 0.86 -13.77 1.60
CA VAL A 28 0.25 -13.18 2.80
C VAL A 28 -1.23 -13.57 2.90
N LEU A 29 -1.98 -13.53 1.80
CA LEU A 29 -3.38 -13.95 1.76
C LEU A 29 -3.53 -15.44 2.11
N ALA A 30 -2.70 -16.30 1.54
CA ALA A 30 -2.71 -17.73 1.79
C ALA A 30 -2.36 -18.04 3.25
N ALA A 31 -1.33 -17.40 3.81
CA ALA A 31 -0.97 -17.52 5.22
C ALA A 31 -2.14 -17.07 6.12
N TRP A 32 -2.78 -15.94 5.81
CA TRP A 32 -3.91 -15.42 6.57
C TRP A 32 -5.12 -16.36 6.55
N VAL A 33 -5.48 -16.87 5.37
CA VAL A 33 -6.58 -17.84 5.22
C VAL A 33 -6.28 -19.12 5.99
N THR A 34 -5.04 -19.61 5.94
CA THR A 34 -4.61 -20.81 6.67
C THR A 34 -4.72 -20.61 8.18
N VAL A 35 -4.21 -19.49 8.71
CA VAL A 35 -4.32 -19.15 10.13
C VAL A 35 -5.78 -19.01 10.54
N SER A 36 -6.60 -18.34 9.74
CA SER A 36 -8.03 -18.16 10.00
C SER A 36 -8.77 -19.49 10.06
N ALA A 37 -8.46 -20.43 9.16
CA ALA A 37 -9.04 -21.77 9.14
C ALA A 37 -8.64 -22.59 10.37
N VAL A 38 -7.37 -22.52 10.79
CA VAL A 38 -6.89 -23.21 11.99
C VAL A 38 -7.56 -22.65 13.24
N VAL A 39 -7.64 -21.31 13.38
CA VAL A 39 -8.29 -20.65 14.51
C VAL A 39 -9.78 -20.98 14.55
N ALA A 40 -10.48 -20.93 13.40
CA ALA A 40 -11.89 -21.30 13.31
C ALA A 40 -12.13 -22.77 13.67
N GLY A 41 -11.23 -23.67 13.24
CA GLY A 41 -11.26 -25.08 13.61
C GLY A 41 -11.17 -25.28 15.13
N ILE A 42 -10.13 -24.73 15.76
CA ILE A 42 -9.92 -24.80 17.21
C ILE A 42 -11.10 -24.18 17.97
N ALA A 43 -11.52 -22.98 17.59
CA ALA A 43 -12.64 -22.29 18.23
C ALA A 43 -13.96 -23.07 18.09
N SER A 44 -14.23 -23.67 16.93
CA SER A 44 -15.44 -24.49 16.74
C SER A 44 -15.46 -25.73 17.65
N THR A 45 -14.29 -26.36 17.86
CA THR A 45 -14.16 -27.51 18.77
C THR A 45 -14.25 -27.10 20.24
N ALA A 46 -13.69 -25.95 20.61
CA ALA A 46 -13.65 -25.45 21.98
C ALA A 46 -15.00 -24.90 22.46
N ILE A 47 -15.77 -24.26 21.59
CA ILE A 47 -17.03 -23.58 21.95
C ILE A 47 -18.21 -24.56 21.93
N ALA A 48 -18.31 -25.42 20.91
CA ALA A 48 -19.49 -26.26 20.71
C ALA A 48 -19.33 -27.70 21.22
N GLY A 49 -18.11 -28.14 21.57
CA GLY A 49 -17.81 -29.53 21.96
C GLY A 49 -18.04 -30.58 20.86
N ARG A 50 -18.66 -30.19 19.74
CA ARG A 50 -18.89 -30.98 18.53
C ARG A 50 -18.64 -30.09 17.31
N PRO A 51 -18.02 -30.60 16.24
CA PRO A 51 -17.81 -29.83 15.03
C PRO A 51 -19.17 -29.48 14.39
N SER A 52 -19.51 -28.19 14.40
CA SER A 52 -20.69 -27.64 13.74
C SER A 52 -20.24 -26.85 12.51
N PHE A 53 -20.76 -27.20 11.33
CA PHE A 53 -20.48 -26.48 10.08
C PHE A 53 -20.84 -25.00 10.19
N MET A 54 -21.96 -24.69 10.84
CA MET A 54 -22.39 -23.30 11.03
C MET A 54 -21.45 -22.54 11.97
N GLY A 55 -20.97 -23.20 13.04
CA GLY A 55 -19.99 -22.62 13.96
C GLY A 55 -18.64 -22.34 13.28
N PHE A 56 -18.17 -23.27 12.45
CA PHE A 56 -16.99 -23.07 11.62
C PHE A 56 -17.15 -21.87 10.68
N PHE A 57 -18.29 -21.79 9.96
CA PHE A 57 -18.55 -20.70 9.02
C PHE A 57 -18.59 -19.33 9.69
N VAL A 58 -19.29 -19.18 10.81
CA VAL A 58 -19.35 -17.91 11.56
C VAL A 58 -17.98 -17.50 12.05
N THR A 59 -17.19 -18.44 12.58
CA THR A 59 -15.87 -18.13 13.12
C THR A 59 -14.88 -17.79 12.02
N ALA A 60 -14.94 -18.48 10.88
CA ALA A 60 -14.17 -18.14 9.69
C ALA A 60 -14.54 -16.75 9.15
N LEU A 61 -15.83 -16.41 9.12
CA LEU A 61 -16.30 -15.08 8.70
C LEU A 61 -15.77 -13.98 9.63
N VAL A 62 -15.87 -14.18 10.95
CA VAL A 62 -15.33 -13.24 11.96
C VAL A 62 -13.82 -13.09 11.81
N ALA A 63 -13.08 -14.18 11.60
CA ALA A 63 -11.62 -14.12 11.38
C ALA A 63 -11.24 -13.35 10.11
N VAL A 64 -11.97 -13.56 9.00
CA VAL A 64 -11.77 -12.82 7.75
C VAL A 64 -12.07 -11.33 7.95
N MET A 65 -13.21 -10.99 8.58
CA MET A 65 -13.56 -9.60 8.87
C MET A 65 -12.54 -8.93 9.79
N GLY A 66 -12.05 -9.65 10.80
CA GLY A 66 -10.97 -9.18 11.67
C GLY A 66 -9.68 -8.89 10.90
N GLY A 67 -9.28 -9.76 9.98
CA GLY A 67 -8.12 -9.54 9.12
C GLY A 67 -8.26 -8.32 8.22
N MET A 68 -9.43 -8.14 7.61
CA MET A 68 -9.72 -6.95 6.80
C MET A 68 -9.69 -5.68 7.65
N ALA A 69 -10.23 -5.70 8.87
CA ALA A 69 -10.19 -4.57 9.79
C ALA A 69 -8.74 -4.19 10.15
N ILE A 70 -7.87 -5.16 10.44
CA ILE A 70 -6.45 -4.93 10.73
C ILE A 70 -5.76 -4.29 9.52
N MET A 71 -5.91 -4.87 8.32
CA MET A 71 -5.31 -4.33 7.09
C MET A 71 -5.80 -2.90 6.78
N PHE A 72 -7.08 -2.63 7.03
CA PHE A 72 -7.67 -1.30 6.85
C PHE A 72 -7.08 -0.29 7.85
N VAL A 73 -6.99 -0.63 9.13
CA VAL A 73 -6.39 0.23 10.16
C VAL A 73 -4.92 0.48 9.86
N SER A 74 -4.15 -0.54 9.47
CA SER A 74 -2.75 -0.36 9.06
C SER A 74 -2.63 0.59 7.86
N SER A 75 -3.58 0.52 6.91
CA SER A 75 -3.62 1.44 5.76
C SER A 75 -3.93 2.87 6.18
N LEU A 76 -4.88 3.08 7.10
CA LEU A 76 -5.18 4.41 7.66
C LEU A 76 -3.98 5.00 8.43
N ILE A 77 -3.27 4.19 9.21
CA ILE A 77 -2.06 4.63 9.91
C ILE A 77 -0.98 5.03 8.90
N ASN A 78 -0.79 4.24 7.84
CA ASN A 78 0.14 4.59 6.76
C ASN A 78 -0.24 5.91 6.07
N LEU A 79 -1.53 6.16 5.83
CA LEU A 79 -2.00 7.43 5.28
C LEU A 79 -1.74 8.61 6.22
N ARG A 80 -1.99 8.46 7.52
CA ARG A 80 -1.70 9.50 8.52
C ARG A 80 -0.22 9.86 8.57
N LYS A 81 0.67 8.89 8.40
CA LYS A 81 2.12 9.13 8.35
C LYS A 81 2.55 9.95 7.12
N LEU A 82 1.83 9.81 6.01
CA LEU A 82 2.13 10.53 4.77
C LEU A 82 1.57 11.95 4.74
N HIS A 83 0.51 12.22 5.52
CA HIS A 83 -0.14 13.53 5.59
C HIS A 83 0.83 14.72 5.74
N PRO A 84 1.74 14.77 6.75
CA PRO A 84 2.64 15.92 6.91
C PRO A 84 3.60 16.09 5.73
N GLY A 85 4.01 15.01 5.08
CA GLY A 85 4.87 15.08 3.89
C GLY A 85 4.13 15.70 2.70
N PHE A 86 2.87 15.33 2.49
CA PHE A 86 2.02 15.92 1.45
C PHE A 86 1.65 17.38 1.74
N GLU A 87 1.42 17.72 3.01
CA GLU A 87 1.12 19.09 3.43
C GLU A 87 2.30 20.04 3.16
N ARG A 88 3.54 19.61 3.48
CA ARG A 88 4.77 20.34 3.14
C ARG A 88 4.97 20.50 1.63
N LEU A 89 4.67 19.46 0.87
CA LEU A 89 4.65 19.49 -0.60
C LEU A 89 3.66 20.54 -1.13
N ALA A 90 2.45 20.60 -0.56
CA ALA A 90 1.43 21.57 -0.93
C ALA A 90 1.84 23.02 -0.59
N CYS A 91 2.64 23.21 0.47
CA CYS A 91 3.25 24.50 0.82
C CYS A 91 4.41 24.92 -0.11
N GLY A 92 4.75 24.12 -1.12
CA GLY A 92 5.79 24.44 -2.10
C GLY A 92 7.21 24.11 -1.65
N GLU A 93 7.37 23.28 -0.61
CA GLU A 93 8.70 22.84 -0.19
C GLU A 93 9.30 21.90 -1.24
N ALA A 94 10.54 22.19 -1.65
CA ALA A 94 11.16 21.56 -2.82
C ALA A 94 11.49 20.06 -2.63
N ASP A 95 11.71 19.61 -1.39
CA ASP A 95 11.95 18.20 -1.06
C ASP A 95 11.53 17.88 0.39
N PRO A 96 10.24 17.69 0.66
CA PRO A 96 9.82 17.24 1.98
C PRO A 96 10.18 15.77 2.16
N GLU A 97 10.79 15.44 3.30
CA GLU A 97 11.07 14.08 3.71
C GLU A 97 9.75 13.31 3.90
N ILE A 98 9.41 12.42 2.96
CA ILE A 98 8.27 11.50 3.05
C ILE A 98 8.82 10.12 3.42
N PRO A 99 8.49 9.59 4.62
CA PRO A 99 8.99 8.31 5.06
C PRO A 99 8.38 7.16 4.25
N PRO A 100 9.13 6.07 3.99
CA PRO A 100 8.59 4.88 3.35
C PRO A 100 7.52 4.25 4.25
N VAL A 101 6.39 3.88 3.66
CA VAL A 101 5.32 3.15 4.35
C VAL A 101 5.29 1.71 3.92
N TRP A 102 4.75 0.85 4.77
CA TRP A 102 4.74 -0.58 4.52
C TRP A 102 3.84 -0.96 3.34
N CYS A 103 2.87 -0.11 2.99
CA CYS A 103 2.03 -0.27 1.82
C CYS A 103 2.80 0.11 0.54
N PRO A 104 3.13 -0.84 -0.35
CA PRO A 104 3.90 -0.58 -1.57
C PRO A 104 3.20 0.42 -2.50
N VAL A 105 1.87 0.38 -2.54
CA VAL A 105 1.03 1.29 -3.34
C VAL A 105 1.17 2.74 -2.86
N LEU A 106 1.17 2.96 -1.55
CA LEU A 106 1.30 4.30 -0.99
C LEU A 106 2.74 4.82 -1.11
N THR A 107 3.75 3.95 -0.96
CA THR A 107 5.15 4.31 -1.17
C THR A 107 5.41 4.72 -2.63
N SER A 108 4.87 3.98 -3.60
CA SER A 108 4.95 4.38 -5.02
C SER A 108 4.19 5.68 -5.28
N ALA A 109 2.98 5.86 -4.75
CA ALA A 109 2.23 7.11 -4.89
C ALA A 109 3.00 8.32 -4.32
N ALA A 110 3.64 8.17 -3.16
CA ALA A 110 4.48 9.22 -2.55
C ALA A 110 5.70 9.58 -3.41
N GLN A 111 6.37 8.59 -4.00
CA GLN A 111 7.48 8.81 -4.93
C GLN A 111 7.02 9.54 -6.20
N ALA A 112 5.88 9.15 -6.76
CA ALA A 112 5.28 9.80 -7.92
C ALA A 112 4.99 11.29 -7.65
N ALA A 113 4.43 11.59 -6.47
CA ALA A 113 4.11 12.95 -6.07
C ALA A 113 5.36 13.84 -5.95
N ARG A 114 6.45 13.32 -5.38
CA ARG A 114 7.74 14.02 -5.32
C ARG A 114 8.31 14.32 -6.70
N GLN A 115 8.29 13.33 -7.60
CA GLN A 115 8.77 13.49 -8.98
C GLN A 115 7.98 14.58 -9.72
N LEU A 116 6.66 14.60 -9.56
CA LEU A 116 5.80 15.63 -10.15
C LEU A 116 6.15 17.03 -9.64
N ALA A 117 6.34 17.18 -8.33
CA ALA A 117 6.69 18.47 -7.73
C ALA A 117 8.03 19.02 -8.25
N HIS A 118 9.06 18.17 -8.38
CA HIS A 118 10.33 18.58 -8.99
C HIS A 118 10.18 19.02 -10.45
N HIS A 119 9.34 18.33 -11.24
CA HIS A 119 9.07 18.71 -12.63
C HIS A 119 8.36 20.07 -12.75
N VAL A 120 7.37 20.32 -11.89
CA VAL A 120 6.67 21.62 -11.85
C VAL A 120 7.62 22.74 -11.45
N ALA A 121 8.41 22.56 -10.39
CA ALA A 121 9.39 23.56 -9.95
C ALA A 121 10.44 23.89 -11.03
N ALA A 122 10.94 22.88 -11.74
CA ALA A 122 11.89 23.06 -12.85
C ALA A 122 11.28 23.81 -14.05
N THR A 123 9.99 23.59 -14.32
CA THR A 123 9.29 24.27 -15.42
C THR A 123 8.99 25.72 -15.06
N GLN A 124 8.60 25.99 -13.82
CA GLN A 124 8.25 27.32 -13.33
C GLN A 124 9.47 28.25 -13.25
N GLY A 125 10.63 27.73 -12.83
CA GLY A 125 11.89 28.49 -12.85
C GLY A 125 12.39 28.84 -14.25
N ARG A 126 11.95 28.12 -15.29
CA ARG A 126 12.35 28.32 -16.68
C ARG A 126 11.49 29.34 -17.43
N ASN A 127 10.26 29.60 -16.95
CA ASN A 127 9.34 30.60 -17.49
C ASN A 127 9.40 31.95 -16.76
N GLY A 128 10.13 32.03 -15.65
CA GLY A 128 10.34 33.26 -14.86
C GLY A 128 11.65 34.00 -15.17
N GLN A 129 12.41 33.55 -16.17
CA GLN A 129 13.57 34.24 -16.77
C GLN A 129 13.17 34.76 -18.15
#